data_AF-A0A3M1GTJ6-F1
#
_entry.id   AF-A0A3M1GTJ6-F1
#
_cell.length_a   1.000
_cell.length_b   1.000
_cell.length_c   1.000
_cell.angle_alpha   90.00
_cell.angle_beta   90.00
_cell.angle_gamma   90.00
#
_symmetry.space_group_name_H-M   'P 1'
#
loop_
_entity.id
_entity.type
_entity.pdbx_description
1 polymer ?
#
loop_
_entity_poly.entity_id
_entity_poly.type
_entity_poly.pdbx_seq_one_letter_code
_entity_poly.pdbx_strand_id
1 'polypeptide(L)'
;YVEKSDNPDIADFRGYGDYGVSLEHARRLKIAATLRVGTGGHASVLVDASYPLRALFSAVRYGYLHVQYFNGYGETLRSYDQRGPWQVRVGLMLVR
;
A
#
# COMPACT_ATOMS: atom_id res chain seq x y z
N TYR A 1 12.14 7.98 -27.22
CA TYR A 1 10.71 7.66 -27.21
C TYR A 1 10.59 6.15 -27.14
N VAL A 2 10.48 5.59 -25.93
CA VAL A 2 10.44 4.13 -25.72
C VAL A 2 9.05 3.64 -26.09
N GLU A 3 9.04 2.68 -26.99
CA GLU A 3 7.91 2.08 -27.67
C GLU A 3 6.83 1.58 -26.70
N LYS A 4 5.62 2.09 -26.92
CA LYS A 4 4.39 1.87 -26.17
C LYS A 4 3.64 0.64 -26.75
N SER A 5 4.38 -0.39 -27.16
CA SER A 5 3.88 -1.43 -28.07
C SER A 5 3.38 -2.71 -27.39
N ASP A 6 3.77 -2.97 -26.14
CA ASP A 6 3.53 -4.28 -25.52
C ASP A 6 2.30 -4.35 -24.60
N ASN A 7 1.75 -3.23 -24.13
CA ASN A 7 0.58 -3.23 -23.22
C ASN A 7 -0.27 -1.96 -23.41
N PRO A 8 -1.09 -1.88 -24.46
CA PRO A 8 -1.90 -0.69 -24.80
C PRO A 8 -2.99 -0.35 -23.77
N ASP A 9 -3.30 -1.26 -22.86
CA ASP A 9 -4.39 -1.25 -21.87
C ASP A 9 -3.91 -1.03 -20.43
N ILE A 10 -2.61 -0.89 -20.18
CA ILE A 10 -2.07 -0.66 -18.83
C ILE A 10 -2.55 0.65 -18.19
N ALA A 11 -2.99 1.61 -19.01
CA ALA A 11 -3.60 2.86 -18.57
C ALA A 11 -4.95 2.62 -17.86
N ASP A 12 -5.72 1.61 -18.29
CA ASP A 12 -7.02 1.27 -17.68
C ASP A 12 -6.90 0.63 -16.30
N PHE A 13 -5.75 0.05 -16.01
CA PHE A 13 -5.47 -0.66 -14.76
C PHE A 13 -4.83 0.25 -13.71
N ARG A 14 -3.98 1.17 -14.16
CA ARG A 14 -3.15 2.00 -13.26
C ARG A 14 -3.77 3.36 -13.00
N GLY A 15 -4.55 3.88 -13.95
CA GLY A 15 -5.11 5.22 -13.88
C GLY A 15 -4.04 6.30 -13.95
N TYR A 16 -4.50 7.55 -14.00
CA TYR A 16 -3.64 8.73 -14.21
C TYR A 16 -3.03 9.30 -12.93
N GLY A 17 -3.35 8.75 -11.75
CA GLY A 17 -2.87 9.29 -10.48
C GLY A 17 -3.14 8.39 -9.28
N ASP A 18 -2.25 8.52 -8.30
CA ASP A 18 -2.34 7.89 -6.99
C ASP A 18 -2.86 8.90 -5.97
N TYR A 19 -3.84 8.53 -5.18
CA TYR A 19 -4.37 9.34 -4.08
C TYR A 19 -3.79 8.84 -2.76
N GLY A 20 -2.82 9.58 -2.23
CA GLY A 20 -2.20 9.30 -0.93
C GLY A 20 -2.76 10.20 0.17
N VAL A 21 -3.12 9.60 1.30
CA VAL A 21 -3.45 10.30 2.54
C VAL A 21 -2.58 9.74 3.65
N SER A 22 -1.95 10.61 4.44
CA SER A 22 -1.20 10.20 5.62
C SER A 22 -1.58 11.01 6.83
N LEU A 23 -1.82 10.31 7.93
CA LEU A 23 -2.12 10.88 9.24
C LEU A 23 -1.00 10.47 10.20
N GLU A 24 -0.48 11.46 10.92
CA GLU A 24 0.48 11.24 11.99
C GLU A 24 -0.08 11.77 13.30
N HIS A 25 -0.27 10.89 14.28
CA HIS A 25 -0.77 11.24 15.60
C HIS A 25 0.35 11.16 16.63
N ALA A 26 0.56 12.27 17.34
CA ALA A 26 1.41 12.39 18.52
C ALA A 26 2.86 11.92 18.29
N ARG A 27 3.36 11.99 17.04
CA ARG A 27 4.68 11.49 16.61
C ARG A 27 4.93 10.01 16.91
N ARG A 28 3.86 9.24 17.16
CA ARG A 28 3.91 7.81 17.51
C ARG A 28 3.22 6.99 16.43
N LEU A 29 1.95 7.27 16.17
CA LEU A 29 1.18 6.53 15.19
C LEU A 29 1.26 7.22 13.83
N LYS A 30 1.76 6.51 12.82
CA LYS A 30 1.60 6.90 11.41
C LYS A 30 0.60 5.95 10.79
N ILE A 31 -0.38 6.50 10.09
CA ILE A 31 -1.24 5.72 9.20
C ILE A 31 -1.17 6.39 7.84
N ALA A 32 -0.84 5.64 6.80
CA ALA A 32 -0.90 6.08 5.42
C ALA A 32 -1.86 5.19 4.65
N ALA A 33 -2.63 5.78 3.76
CA ALA A 33 -3.51 5.08 2.85
C ALA A 33 -3.26 5.61 1.45
N THR A 34 -2.98 4.71 0.51
CA THR A 34 -2.78 5.02 -0.90
C THR A 34 -3.85 4.30 -1.69
N LEU A 35 -4.68 5.08 -2.39
CA LEU A 35 -5.71 4.60 -3.30
C LEU A 35 -5.22 4.82 -4.72
N ARG A 36 -5.25 3.77 -5.54
CA ARG A 36 -4.94 3.83 -6.96
C ARG A 36 -6.15 3.35 -7.73
N VAL A 37 -6.72 4.22 -8.56
CA VAL A 37 -7.95 3.94 -9.32
C VAL A 37 -7.64 4.04 -10.82
N GLY A 38 -7.80 2.93 -11.52
CA GLY A 38 -7.68 2.79 -12.98
C GLY A 38 -8.96 3.19 -13.72
N THR A 39 -8.82 3.67 -14.96
CA THR A 39 -9.95 4.09 -15.82
C THR A 39 -10.89 2.96 -16.22
N GLY A 40 -10.47 1.70 -16.11
CA GLY A 40 -11.29 0.52 -16.41
C GLY A 40 -12.18 0.03 -15.26
N GLY A 41 -12.36 0.81 -14.17
CA GLY A 41 -13.16 0.42 -13.00
C GLY A 41 -12.42 -0.44 -11.96
N HIS A 42 -11.09 -0.48 -12.06
CA HIS A 42 -10.24 -1.30 -11.20
C HIS A 42 -9.54 -0.40 -10.19
N ALA A 43 -9.65 -0.73 -8.91
CA ALA A 43 -9.05 0.05 -7.84
C ALA A 43 -8.22 -0.86 -6.92
N SER A 44 -7.15 -0.28 -6.38
CA SER A 44 -6.37 -0.88 -5.31
C SER A 44 -6.19 0.10 -4.17
N VAL A 45 -6.23 -0.43 -2.95
CA VAL A 45 -5.94 0.29 -1.73
C VAL A 45 -4.76 -0.37 -1.02
N LEU A 46 -3.84 0.46 -0.57
CA LEU A 46 -2.73 0.08 0.27
C LEU A 46 -2.79 0.93 1.53
N VAL A 47 -2.82 0.29 2.69
CA VAL A 47 -2.86 0.96 3.99
C VAL A 47 -1.63 0.53 4.78
N ASP A 48 -0.81 1.48 5.17
CA ASP A 48 0.35 1.28 6.02
C ASP A 48 0.09 1.89 7.40
N ALA A 49 0.45 1.17 8.45
CA ALA A 49 0.43 1.66 9.81
C ALA A 49 1.79 1.40 10.46
N SER A 50 2.39 2.44 11.05
CA SER A 50 3.63 2.34 11.80
C SER A 50 3.39 2.80 13.24
N TYR A 51 3.83 1.99 14.19
CA TYR A 51 3.73 2.32 15.62
C TYR A 51 5.01 1.96 16.37
N PRO A 52 5.55 2.85 17.23
CA PRO A 52 6.76 2.56 17.98
C PRO A 52 6.53 1.40 18.95
N LEU A 53 7.38 0.36 18.87
CA LEU A 53 7.26 -0.81 19.75
C LEU A 53 7.36 -0.43 21.22
N ARG A 54 8.15 0.60 21.57
CA ARG A 54 8.24 1.14 22.93
C ARG A 54 6.91 1.57 23.56
N ALA A 55 5.90 1.83 22.73
CA ALA A 55 4.58 2.24 23.20
C ALA A 55 3.64 1.04 23.45
N LEU A 56 3.96 -0.15 22.93
CA LEU A 56 3.24 -1.41 23.17
C LEU A 56 3.97 -2.29 24.19
N PHE A 57 5.29 -2.37 24.08
CA PHE A 57 6.17 -3.18 24.92
C PHE A 57 7.24 -2.30 25.55
N SER A 58 7.11 -2.05 26.86
CA SER A 58 8.08 -1.25 27.63
C SER A 58 9.50 -1.83 27.62
N ALA A 59 9.65 -3.12 27.34
CA ALA A 59 10.94 -3.80 27.19
C ALA A 59 11.69 -3.45 25.91
N VAL A 60 11.02 -2.90 24.88
CA VAL A 60 11.62 -2.62 23.57
C VAL A 60 11.91 -1.13 23.44
N ARG A 61 13.19 -0.74 23.46
CA ARG A 61 13.58 0.69 23.35
C ARG A 61 13.65 1.20 21.92
N TYR A 62 13.88 0.32 20.95
CA TYR A 62 14.12 0.67 19.56
C TYR A 62 13.26 -0.18 18.62
N GLY A 63 12.81 0.42 17.52
CA GLY A 63 12.03 -0.25 16.50
C GLY A 63 10.56 0.17 16.44
N TYR A 64 10.01 0.01 15.26
CA TYR A 64 8.63 0.32 14.91
C TYR A 64 7.97 -0.95 14.39
N LEU A 65 6.77 -1.23 14.89
CA LEU A 65 5.89 -2.20 14.28
C LEU A 65 5.32 -1.57 13.02
N HIS A 66 5.50 -2.23 11.88
CA HIS A 66 4.92 -1.83 10.61
C HIS A 66 3.90 -2.87 10.18
N VAL A 67 2.69 -2.43 9.89
CA VAL A 67 1.62 -3.27 9.37
C VAL A 67 1.19 -2.67 8.04
N GLN A 68 1.27 -3.46 6.99
CA GLN A 68 0.82 -3.09 5.66
C GLN A 68 -0.34 -4.00 5.26
N TYR A 69 -1.42 -3.39 4.81
CA TYR A 69 -2.61 -4.04 4.30
C TYR A 69 -2.80 -3.65 2.84
N PHE A 70 -2.86 -4.63 1.96
CA PHE A 70 -3.13 -4.41 0.54
C PHE A 70 -4.41 -5.13 0.14
N ASN A 71 -5.29 -4.43 -0.55
CA ASN A 71 -6.54 -4.98 -1.07
C ASN A 71 -6.87 -4.31 -2.40
N GLY A 72 -7.00 -5.07 -3.48
CA GLY A 72 -7.24 -4.47 -4.77
C GLY A 72 -7.24 -5.44 -5.94
N TYR A 73 -7.62 -4.88 -7.09
CA TYR A 73 -7.48 -5.52 -8.39
C TYR A 73 -6.07 -5.30 -8.95
N GLY A 74 -5.47 -6.34 -9.55
CA GLY A 74 -4.22 -6.19 -10.32
C GLY A 74 -2.91 -6.39 -9.56
N GLU A 75 -2.77 -7.44 -8.75
CA GLU A 75 -1.44 -7.84 -8.23
C GLU A 75 -0.49 -8.29 -9.36
N THR A 76 -1.02 -8.72 -10.52
CA THR A 76 -0.22 -9.15 -11.68
C THR A 76 -0.98 -8.97 -13.00
N LEU A 77 -0.25 -8.57 -14.06
CA LEU A 77 -0.71 -8.45 -15.46
C LEU A 77 -1.37 -9.72 -16.06
N ARG A 78 -1.28 -10.86 -15.36
CA ARG A 78 -1.75 -12.18 -15.83
C ARG A 78 -3.10 -12.61 -15.28
N SER A 79 -3.67 -11.88 -14.32
CA SER A 79 -4.89 -12.27 -13.61
C SER A 79 -5.71 -11.06 -13.17
N TYR A 80 -6.16 -10.28 -14.16
CA TYR A 80 -6.97 -9.08 -13.93
C TYR A 80 -8.39 -9.37 -13.41
N ASP A 81 -8.92 -10.56 -13.70
CA ASP A 81 -10.33 -10.91 -13.51
C ASP A 81 -10.62 -11.60 -12.15
N GLN A 82 -9.68 -11.54 -11.21
CA GLN A 82 -9.86 -12.14 -9.89
C GLN A 82 -9.55 -11.12 -8.80
N ARG A 83 -10.55 -10.86 -7.97
CA ARG A 83 -10.42 -10.11 -6.72
C ARG A 83 -9.41 -10.86 -5.84
N GLY A 84 -8.15 -10.43 -5.89
CA GLY A 84 -7.09 -11.07 -5.11
C GLY A 84 -7.45 -11.06 -3.62
N PRO A 85 -7.15 -12.12 -2.86
CA PRO A 85 -7.37 -12.11 -1.42
C PRO A 85 -6.58 -10.95 -0.80
N TRP A 86 -7.20 -10.30 0.17
CA TRP A 86 -6.56 -9.25 0.96
C TRP A 86 -5.21 -9.77 1.51
N GLN A 87 -4.17 -8.96 1.38
CA GLN A 87 -2.85 -9.29 1.91
C GLN A 87 -2.56 -8.45 3.14
N VAL A 88 -2.15 -9.11 4.22
CA VAL A 88 -1.58 -8.45 5.41
C VAL A 88 -0.11 -8.82 5.52
N ARG A 89 0.73 -7.80 5.66
CA ARG A 89 2.16 -7.93 5.91
C ARG A 89 2.47 -7.25 7.24
N VAL A 90 3.16 -7.94 8.13
CA VAL A 90 3.61 -7.39 9.40
C VAL A 90 5.14 -7.48 9.41
N GLY A 91 5.78 -6.36 9.68
CA GLY A 91 7.22 -6.22 9.70
C GLY A 91 7.70 -5.38 10.86
N LEU A 92 8.99 -5.48 11.14
CA LEU A 92 9.68 -4.64 12.11
C LEU A 92 10.59 -3.68 11.35
N MET A 93 10.44 -2.39 11.60
CA MET A 93 11.28 -1.33 11.04
C MET A 93 12.25 -0.84 12.10
N LEU A 94 13.54 -0.84 11.78
CA LEU A 94 14.59 -0.25 12.62
C LEU A 94 14.68 1.28 12.43
N VAL A 95 14.25 1.78 11.27
CA VAL A 95 14.26 3.20 10.87
C VAL A 95 12.90 3.55 10.25
N ARG A 96 12.37 4.74 10.57
CA ARG A 96 11.08 5.29 10.11
C ARG A 96 11.29 6.39 9.08
#